data_AF-A0A0S3T8D6-F1
#
_entry.id   AF-A0A0S3T8D6-F1
#
_cell.length_a   1.000
_cell.length_b   1.000
_cell.length_c   1.000
_cell.angle_alpha   90.00
_cell.angle_beta   90.00
_cell.angle_gamma   90.00
#
_symmetry.space_group_name_H-M   'P 1'
#
loop_
_entity.id
_entity.type
_entity.pdbx_description
1 polymer ?
#
loop_
_entity_poly.entity_id
_entity_poly.type
_entity_poly.pdbx_seq_one_letter_code
_entity_poly.pdbx_strand_id
1 'polypeptide(L)'
;MTIEKRTLIDQLNHFRKDFGFPDKLTGMIIRHPELFYVSLKGQRYSVFLVEGFSEKGELLGKEEILSIQDKWMDLARESKSVRRERRKSRFSKYIDSLNEGDQNNL
;
A
#
# COMPACT_ATOMS: atom_id res chain seq x y z
N MET A 1 -20.34 1.62 -1.92
CA MET A 1 -19.39 2.20 -0.94
C MET A 1 -17.99 1.72 -1.28
N THR A 2 -16.99 2.62 -1.36
CA THR A 2 -15.59 2.21 -1.56
C THR A 2 -15.04 1.70 -0.24
N ILE A 3 -14.60 0.44 -0.24
CA ILE A 3 -14.14 -0.32 0.92
C ILE A 3 -12.99 0.41 1.65
N GLU A 4 -12.16 1.15 0.92
CA GLU A 4 -11.01 1.89 1.48
C GLU A 4 -11.30 3.36 1.79
N LYS A 5 -12.53 3.86 1.58
CA LYS A 5 -12.90 5.29 1.66
C LYS A 5 -11.91 6.22 0.92
N ARG A 6 -11.24 5.67 -0.11
CA ARG A 6 -10.23 6.27 -0.97
C ARG A 6 -10.58 5.98 -2.42
N THR A 7 -10.33 6.94 -3.31
CA THR A 7 -10.50 6.74 -4.76
C THR A 7 -9.56 7.64 -5.56
N LEU A 8 -9.36 7.36 -6.84
CA LEU A 8 -8.61 8.26 -7.72
C LEU A 8 -9.49 9.40 -8.22
N ILE A 9 -8.91 10.60 -8.38
CA ILE A 9 -9.61 11.72 -9.01
C ILE A 9 -10.08 11.34 -10.41
N ASP A 10 -9.27 10.59 -11.16
CA ASP A 10 -9.60 10.13 -12.51
C ASP A 10 -10.86 9.26 -12.53
N GLN A 11 -11.05 8.40 -11.52
CA GLN A 11 -12.23 7.56 -11.41
C GLN A 11 -13.48 8.41 -11.10
N LEU A 12 -13.37 9.39 -10.20
CA LEU A 12 -14.48 10.30 -9.92
C LEU A 12 -14.83 11.18 -11.13
N ASN A 13 -13.82 11.59 -11.91
CA ASN A 13 -14.02 12.31 -13.16
C ASN A 13 -14.70 11.44 -14.23
N HIS A 14 -14.42 10.14 -14.25
CA HIS A 14 -15.06 9.21 -15.19
C HIS A 14 -16.56 9.08 -14.91
N PHE A 15 -16.93 8.90 -13.65
CA PHE A 15 -18.35 8.77 -13.22
C PHE A 15 -18.98 10.12 -12.83
N ARG A 16 -18.40 11.23 -13.27
CA ARG A 16 -18.80 12.56 -12.81
C ARG A 16 -20.27 12.87 -13.11
N LYS A 17 -20.73 12.49 -14.30
CA LYS A 17 -22.12 12.70 -14.72
C LYS A 17 -23.08 11.81 -13.93
N ASP A 18 -22.68 10.57 -13.67
CA ASP A 18 -23.51 9.58 -12.98
C ASP A 18 -23.76 9.95 -11.52
N PHE A 19 -22.78 10.60 -10.88
CA PHE A 19 -22.89 11.11 -9.52
C PHE A 19 -23.36 12.57 -9.42
N GLY A 20 -23.66 13.23 -10.55
CA GLY A 20 -24.11 14.63 -10.56
C GLY A 20 -23.06 15.64 -10.11
N PHE A 21 -21.77 15.33 -10.26
CA PHE A 21 -20.69 16.20 -9.82
C PHE A 21 -20.47 17.42 -10.75
N PRO A 22 -20.04 18.57 -10.21
CA PRO A 22 -19.80 19.79 -10.97
C PRO A 22 -18.60 19.68 -11.93
N ASP A 23 -18.53 20.58 -12.92
CA ASP A 23 -17.44 20.63 -13.92
C ASP A 23 -16.05 20.68 -13.32
N LYS A 24 -15.95 21.38 -12.21
CA LYS A 24 -14.70 21.54 -11.47
C LYS A 24 -14.73 20.64 -10.24
N LEU A 25 -14.85 19.33 -10.43
CA LEU A 25 -14.81 18.34 -9.34
C LEU A 25 -13.57 18.56 -8.45
N THR A 26 -12.39 18.67 -9.04
CA THR A 26 -11.15 18.93 -8.30
C THR A 26 -11.22 20.22 -7.48
N GLY A 27 -11.82 21.28 -8.06
CA GLY A 27 -12.03 22.54 -7.36
C GLY A 27 -13.04 22.44 -6.21
N MET A 28 -14.07 21.59 -6.34
CA MET A 28 -14.98 21.29 -5.23
C MET A 28 -14.25 20.56 -4.10
N ILE A 29 -13.46 19.54 -4.43
CA ILE A 29 -12.72 18.74 -3.45
C ILE A 29 -11.73 19.61 -2.67
N ILE A 30 -10.96 20.46 -3.37
CA ILE A 30 -9.98 21.36 -2.74
C ILE A 30 -10.64 22.41 -1.83
N ARG A 31 -11.88 22.82 -2.14
CA ARG A 31 -12.63 23.79 -1.31
C ARG A 31 -13.10 23.21 0.02
N HIS A 32 -13.14 21.89 0.16
CA HIS A 32 -13.67 21.20 1.34
C HIS A 32 -12.62 20.27 1.98
N PRO A 33 -11.50 20.82 2.50
CA PRO A 33 -10.45 20.02 3.14
C PRO A 33 -10.94 19.30 4.40
N GLU A 34 -12.02 19.77 5.02
CA GLU A 34 -12.67 19.14 6.18
C GLU A 34 -13.32 17.79 5.84
N LEU A 35 -13.71 17.60 4.57
CA LEU A 35 -14.31 16.36 4.08
C LEU A 35 -13.31 15.50 3.31
N PHE A 36 -12.43 16.15 2.55
CA PHE A 36 -11.54 15.47 1.62
C PHE A 36 -10.07 15.80 1.87
N TYR A 37 -9.27 14.75 1.96
CA TYR A 37 -7.81 14.86 1.85
C TYR A 37 -7.37 14.43 0.46
N VAL A 38 -6.48 15.21 -0.18
CA VAL A 38 -5.93 14.90 -1.50
C VAL A 38 -4.44 14.59 -1.36
N SER A 39 -4.03 13.42 -1.84
CA SER A 39 -2.63 13.03 -1.91
C SER A 39 -2.20 12.86 -3.35
N LEU A 40 -1.02 13.37 -3.69
CA LEU A 40 -0.36 13.12 -4.96
C LEU A 40 0.66 11.99 -4.78
N LYS A 41 0.46 10.87 -5.47
CA LYS A 41 1.43 9.77 -5.51
C LYS A 41 1.90 9.57 -6.94
N GLY A 42 3.16 9.93 -7.21
CA GLY A 42 3.69 9.97 -8.57
C GLY A 42 2.96 11.02 -9.39
N GLN A 43 2.23 10.60 -10.43
CA GLN A 43 1.40 11.47 -11.27
C GLN A 43 -0.11 11.30 -11.05
N ARG A 44 -0.52 10.50 -10.05
CA ARG A 44 -1.94 10.23 -9.79
C ARG A 44 -2.41 10.92 -8.52
N TYR A 45 -3.51 11.63 -8.64
CA TYR A 45 -4.19 12.24 -7.50
C TYR A 45 -5.19 11.25 -6.90
N SER A 46 -5.03 10.99 -5.61
CA SER A 46 -5.92 10.17 -4.80
C SER A 46 -6.67 11.07 -3.81
N VAL A 47 -7.96 10.80 -3.63
CA VAL A 47 -8.84 11.49 -2.68
C VAL A 47 -9.25 10.52 -1.61
N PHE A 48 -9.23 10.99 -0.36
CA PHE A 48 -9.55 10.25 0.84
C PHE A 48 -10.66 11.01 1.58
N LEU A 49 -11.63 10.29 2.13
CA LEU A 49 -12.63 10.87 3.01
C LEU A 49 -12.06 11.00 4.42
N VAL A 50 -11.98 12.21 4.95
CA VAL A 50 -11.39 12.48 6.28
C VAL A 50 -12.15 11.73 7.38
N GLU A 51 -13.48 11.74 7.33
CA GLU A 51 -14.36 10.98 8.24
C GLU A 51 -14.12 9.46 8.19
N GLY A 52 -13.47 9.00 7.13
CA GLY A 52 -13.07 7.62 6.96
C GLY A 52 -11.86 7.19 7.79
N PHE A 53 -11.11 8.12 8.35
CA PHE A 53 -9.83 7.84 9.02
C PHE A 53 -9.80 8.42 10.43
N SER A 54 -9.12 7.72 11.34
CA SER A 54 -8.86 8.18 12.69
C SER A 54 -7.79 9.28 12.67
N GLU A 55 -7.62 9.99 13.79
CA GLU A 55 -6.54 10.98 13.97
C GLU A 55 -5.14 10.38 13.74
N LYS A 56 -5.00 9.05 13.87
CA LYS A 56 -3.77 8.30 13.64
C LYS A 56 -3.58 7.87 12.18
N GLY A 57 -4.52 8.21 11.29
CA GLY A 57 -4.50 7.83 9.87
C GLY A 57 -4.95 6.39 9.60
N GLU A 58 -5.64 5.76 10.56
CA GLU A 58 -6.16 4.40 10.40
C GLU A 58 -7.61 4.43 9.90
N LEU A 59 -7.98 3.54 8.98
CA LEU A 59 -9.34 3.49 8.44
C LEU A 59 -10.36 3.10 9.53
N LEU A 60 -11.32 4.00 9.78
CA LEU A 60 -12.45 3.80 10.67
C LEU A 60 -13.46 2.86 9.99
N GLY A 61 -13.65 1.67 10.58
CA GLY A 61 -14.54 0.64 10.05
C GLY A 61 -13.86 -0.25 9.02
N LYS A 62 -12.77 -0.91 9.41
CA LYS A 62 -12.09 -1.90 8.58
C LYS A 62 -13.02 -3.10 8.38
N GLU A 63 -13.63 -3.21 7.21
CA GLU A 63 -14.45 -4.36 6.85
C GLU A 63 -13.59 -5.64 6.85
N GLU A 64 -14.23 -6.79 7.10
CA GLU A 64 -13.58 -8.10 7.20
C GLU A 64 -12.77 -8.46 5.95
N ILE A 65 -13.17 -7.96 4.78
CA ILE A 65 -12.45 -8.16 3.53
C ILE A 65 -11.06 -7.51 3.56
N LEU A 66 -10.91 -6.34 4.18
CA LEU A 66 -9.62 -5.65 4.27
C LEU A 66 -8.67 -6.37 5.23
N SER A 67 -9.17 -6.91 6.35
CA SER A 67 -8.34 -7.68 7.27
C SER A 67 -7.82 -8.96 6.62
N ILE A 68 -8.65 -9.60 5.78
CA ILE A 68 -8.22 -10.73 4.95
C ILE A 68 -7.15 -10.29 3.96
N GLN A 69 -7.35 -9.22 3.18
CA GLN A 69 -6.33 -8.76 2.22
C GLN A 69 -4.98 -8.47 2.89
N ASP A 70 -4.98 -7.84 4.07
CA ASP A 70 -3.75 -7.57 4.82
C ASP A 70 -3.04 -8.87 5.22
N LYS A 71 -3.78 -9.85 5.74
CA LYS A 71 -3.22 -11.16 6.10
C LYS A 71 -2.60 -11.86 4.89
N TRP A 72 -3.23 -11.77 3.71
CA TRP A 72 -2.68 -12.32 2.47
C TRP A 72 -1.41 -11.59 2.02
N MET A 73 -1.38 -10.26 2.16
CA MET A 73 -0.21 -9.44 1.89
C MET A 73 0.96 -9.77 2.83
N ASP A 74 0.69 -10.01 4.10
CA ASP A 74 1.69 -10.42 5.08
C ASP A 74 2.28 -11.78 4.75
N LEU A 75 1.43 -12.78 4.45
CA LEU A 75 1.89 -14.09 3.98
C LEU A 75 2.72 -13.98 2.69
N ALA A 76 2.32 -13.12 1.76
CA ALA A 76 3.08 -12.88 0.53
C ALA A 76 4.46 -12.26 0.83
N ARG A 77 4.55 -11.31 1.78
CA ARG A 77 5.82 -10.71 2.23
C ARG A 77 6.72 -11.72 2.92
N GLU A 78 6.16 -12.51 3.82
CA GLU A 78 6.87 -13.58 4.52
C GLU A 78 7.43 -14.59 3.53
N SER A 79 6.65 -15.01 2.54
CA SER A 79 7.11 -15.92 1.50
C SER A 79 8.30 -15.35 0.70
N LYS A 80 8.34 -14.04 0.47
CA LYS A 80 9.49 -13.37 -0.18
C LYS A 80 10.70 -13.30 0.75
N SER A 81 10.47 -13.09 2.05
CA SER A 81 11.51 -13.10 3.09
C SER A 81 12.19 -14.47 3.18
N VAL A 82 11.40 -15.54 3.32
CA VAL A 82 11.90 -16.93 3.40
C VAL A 82 12.76 -17.29 2.17
N ARG A 83 12.33 -16.88 0.97
CA ARG A 83 13.13 -17.11 -0.25
C ARG A 83 14.45 -16.33 -0.26
N ARG A 84 14.48 -15.11 0.29
CA ARG A 84 15.73 -14.33 0.45
C ARG A 84 16.65 -14.96 1.47
N GLU A 85 16.11 -15.39 2.61
CA GLU A 85 16.89 -16.00 3.68
C GLU A 85 17.55 -17.29 3.20
N ARG A 86 16.81 -18.17 2.52
CA ARG A 86 17.36 -19.39 1.91
C ARG A 86 18.48 -19.13 0.88
N ARG A 87 18.50 -17.97 0.21
CA ARG A 87 19.61 -17.58 -0.67
C ARG A 87 20.80 -17.09 0.14
N LYS A 88 20.58 -16.25 1.15
CA LYS A 88 21.62 -15.79 2.07
C LYS A 88 22.29 -16.95 2.80
N SER A 89 21.54 -17.90 3.36
CA SER A 89 22.12 -19.06 4.04
C SER A 89 22.92 -19.95 3.10
N ARG A 90 22.52 -20.11 1.84
CA ARG A 90 23.31 -20.84 0.84
C ARG A 90 24.62 -20.13 0.50
N PHE A 91 24.57 -18.80 0.37
CA PHE A 91 25.76 -17.99 0.14
C PHE A 91 26.70 -18.01 1.34
N SER A 92 26.18 -17.89 2.57
CA SER A 92 26.95 -18.03 3.81
C SER A 92 27.66 -19.38 3.86
N LYS A 93 26.93 -20.49 3.66
CA LYS A 93 27.53 -21.83 3.64
C LYS A 93 28.62 -21.99 2.59
N TYR A 94 28.49 -21.34 1.43
CA TYR A 94 29.52 -21.34 0.41
C TYR A 94 30.80 -20.60 0.88
N ILE A 95 30.64 -19.42 1.49
CA ILE A 95 31.77 -18.66 2.07
C ILE A 95 32.43 -19.44 3.21
N ASP A 96 31.65 -20.04 4.11
CA ASP A 96 32.17 -20.84 5.22
C ASP A 96 33.00 -22.04 4.70
N SER A 97 32.52 -22.71 3.63
CA SER A 97 33.24 -23.82 3.01
C SER A 97 34.56 -23.44 2.33
N LEU A 98 34.72 -22.19 1.88
CA LEU A 98 35.98 -21.70 1.32
C LEU A 98 36.99 -21.40 2.42
N ASN A 99 36.55 -20.86 3.55
CA ASN A 99 37.42 -20.54 4.68
C ASN A 99 37.95 -21.79 5.42
N GLU A 100 37.18 -22.89 5.44
CA GLU A 100 37.63 -24.17 6.03
C GLU A 100 38.67 -24.90 5.16
N GLY A 101 38.69 -24.68 3.85
CA GLY A 101 39.65 -25.30 2.93
C GLY A 101 41.06 -24.73 3.03
N ASP A 102 41.21 -23.47 3.42
CA ASP A 102 42.51 -22.79 3.53
C ASP A 102 43.25 -23.10 4.85
N GLN A 103 42.58 -23.61 5.89
CA GLN A 103 43.22 -23.97 7.17
C GLN A 103 43.89 -25.35 7.18
N ASN A 104 43.66 -26.17 6.15
CA ASN A 104 44.21 -27.53 6.06
C ASN A 104 45.48 -27.65 5.20
N ASN A 105 46.06 -26.53 4.76
CA ASN A 105 47.27 -26.46 3.93
C ASN A 105 48.41 -25.69 4.63
N LEU A 106 48.68 -25.98 5.90
CA LEU A 106 49.83 -25.48 6.67
C LEU A 106 50.46 -26.58 7.52
#